data_AF-A0A453DVR5-F1
#
_entry.id   AF-A0A453DVR5-F1
#
_cell.length_a   1.000
_cell.length_b   1.000
_cell.length_c   1.000
_cell.angle_alpha   90.00
_cell.angle_beta   90.00
_cell.angle_gamma   90.00
#
_symmetry.space_group_name_H-M   'P 1'
#
loop_
_entity.id
_entity.type
_entity.pdbx_description
1 polymer ?
#
loop_
_entity_poly.entity_id
_entity_poly.type
_entity_poly.pdbx_seq_one_letter_code
_entity_poly.pdbx_strand_id
1 'polypeptide(L)'
;MYADFIGSAGSIFDLTTPLYPGYFLPLASLGNLAKAVGRGFRDPSNRVIQNHFAKSGNLGEIAAKEEVWEVGAQLVGLSIGVLILDTPGIQSSYLTLTLTWLGVRLLHLWFRYQSLVVLKFRTVNLKRARILVRSHVANHTVPGYVACNEEENILTWERFLQPRISFGVPMERMLGGEESTHMDMVCVFSKNNYFMV
;
A
#
# COMPACT_ATOMS: atom_id res chain seq x y z
N MET A 1 -3.66 0.39 1.20
CA MET A 1 -4.17 -0.58 0.21
C MET A 1 -4.09 -2.02 0.66
N TYR A 2 -2.91 -2.63 0.72
CA TYR A 2 -2.81 -4.06 1.11
C TYR A 2 -3.45 -4.34 2.48
N ALA A 3 -3.17 -3.50 3.47
CA ALA A 3 -3.82 -3.54 4.78
C ALA A 3 -5.36 -3.49 4.69
N ASP A 4 -5.90 -2.63 3.81
CA ASP A 4 -7.34 -2.47 3.63
C ASP A 4 -7.96 -3.69 2.92
N PHE A 5 -7.25 -4.35 2.00
CA PHE A 5 -7.66 -5.63 1.41
C PHE A 5 -7.68 -6.77 2.45
N ILE A 6 -6.62 -6.90 3.26
CA ILE A 6 -6.57 -7.90 4.34
C ILE A 6 -7.72 -7.68 5.34
N GLY A 7 -7.96 -6.44 5.74
CA GLY A 7 -9.09 -6.09 6.60
C GLY A 7 -10.45 -6.39 5.94
N SER A 8 -10.55 -6.24 4.61
CA SER A 8 -11.78 -6.59 3.86
C SER A 8 -12.03 -8.09 3.89
N ALA A 9 -10.99 -8.90 3.68
CA ALA A 9 -11.07 -10.34 3.78
C ALA A 9 -11.49 -10.78 5.20
N GLY A 10 -10.99 -10.11 6.24
CA GLY A 10 -11.43 -10.31 7.61
C GLY A 10 -12.93 -10.12 7.80
N SER A 11 -13.49 -9.06 7.23
CA SER A 11 -14.93 -8.79 7.28
C SER A 11 -15.80 -9.81 6.52
N ILE A 12 -15.23 -10.57 5.57
CA ILE A 12 -15.96 -11.67 4.90
C ILE A 12 -16.25 -12.80 5.90
N PHE A 13 -15.30 -13.11 6.80
CA PHE A 13 -15.53 -14.14 7.83
C PHE A 13 -16.69 -13.76 8.76
N ASP A 14 -16.78 -12.49 9.14
CA ASP A 14 -17.91 -11.99 9.93
C ASP A 14 -19.23 -12.12 9.19
N LEU A 15 -19.27 -11.80 7.89
CA LEU A 15 -20.46 -12.00 7.06
C LEU A 15 -20.86 -13.46 6.99
N THR A 16 -19.91 -14.39 6.90
CA THR A 16 -20.21 -15.83 6.84
C THR A 16 -20.67 -16.43 8.16
N THR A 17 -20.47 -15.72 9.27
CA THR A 17 -20.72 -16.24 10.63
C THR A 17 -22.20 -16.63 10.86
N PRO A 18 -23.21 -15.80 10.46
CA PRO A 18 -24.62 -16.18 10.56
C PRO A 18 -25.02 -17.38 9.68
N LEU A 19 -24.28 -17.68 8.61
CA LEU A 19 -24.57 -18.82 7.73
C LEU A 19 -24.15 -20.16 8.35
N TYR A 20 -23.13 -20.15 9.21
CA TYR A 20 -22.54 -21.34 9.82
C TYR A 20 -22.41 -21.17 11.34
N PRO A 21 -23.53 -21.16 12.09
CA PRO A 21 -23.52 -20.88 13.53
C PRO A 21 -22.67 -21.88 14.33
N GLY A 22 -22.54 -23.14 13.87
CA GLY A 22 -21.68 -24.15 14.51
C GLY A 22 -20.18 -23.83 14.43
N TYR A 23 -19.76 -22.95 13.52
CA TYR A 23 -18.38 -22.49 13.35
C TYR A 23 -18.19 -21.03 13.76
N PHE A 24 -19.11 -20.48 14.56
CA PHE A 24 -19.07 -19.08 15.01
C PHE A 24 -17.70 -18.69 15.58
N LEU A 25 -17.20 -19.46 16.54
CA LEU A 25 -15.96 -19.14 17.24
C LEU A 25 -14.73 -19.10 16.32
N PRO A 26 -14.44 -20.14 15.50
CA PRO A 26 -13.30 -20.08 14.59
C PRO A 26 -13.47 -19.01 13.50
N LEU A 27 -14.67 -18.80 12.95
CA LEU A 27 -14.91 -17.77 11.93
C LEU A 27 -14.71 -16.36 12.48
N ALA A 28 -15.33 -16.04 13.61
CA ALA A 28 -15.21 -14.73 14.26
C ALA A 28 -13.77 -14.46 14.73
N SER A 29 -13.07 -15.48 15.21
CA SER A 29 -11.66 -15.37 15.61
C SER A 29 -10.77 -15.07 14.40
N LEU A 30 -10.97 -15.77 13.29
CA LEU A 30 -10.21 -15.56 12.05
C LEU A 30 -10.49 -14.18 11.43
N GLY A 31 -11.76 -13.75 11.44
CA GLY A 31 -12.17 -12.42 11.01
C GLY A 31 -11.48 -11.31 11.81
N ASN A 32 -11.50 -11.42 13.13
CA ASN A 32 -10.83 -10.47 14.03
C ASN A 32 -9.31 -10.49 13.87
N LEU A 33 -8.70 -11.68 13.72
CA LEU A 33 -7.27 -11.82 13.47
C LEU A 33 -6.86 -11.11 12.18
N ALA A 34 -7.56 -11.38 11.07
CA ALA A 34 -7.27 -10.74 9.79
C ALA A 34 -7.39 -9.21 9.87
N LYS A 35 -8.41 -8.69 10.55
CA LYS A 35 -8.55 -7.24 10.78
C LYS A 35 -7.45 -6.67 11.66
N ALA A 36 -6.99 -7.40 12.67
CA ALA A 36 -5.89 -6.97 13.53
C ALA A 36 -4.56 -6.92 12.74
N VAL A 37 -4.29 -7.93 11.91
CA VAL A 37 -3.14 -7.94 10.99
C VAL A 37 -3.22 -6.78 10.00
N GLY A 38 -4.39 -6.54 9.41
CA GLY A 38 -4.62 -5.39 8.55
C GLY A 38 -4.31 -4.06 9.23
N ARG A 39 -4.78 -3.87 10.47
CA ARG A 39 -4.44 -2.69 11.29
C ARG A 39 -2.95 -2.57 11.56
N GLY A 40 -2.29 -3.66 11.95
CA GLY A 40 -0.85 -3.69 12.19
C GLY A 40 0.00 -3.25 10.98
N PHE A 41 -0.45 -3.53 9.76
CA PHE A 41 0.21 -3.02 8.54
C PHE A 41 -0.16 -1.56 8.21
N ARG A 42 -1.37 -1.13 8.58
CA ARG A 42 -1.88 0.22 8.31
C ARG A 42 -1.23 1.27 9.21
N ASP A 43 -1.07 0.98 10.50
CA ASP A 43 -0.67 1.98 11.50
C ASP A 43 0.73 2.57 11.24
N PRO A 44 1.78 1.77 10.92
CA PRO A 44 3.09 2.32 10.58
C PRO A 44 3.04 3.22 9.34
N SER A 45 2.26 2.80 8.33
CA SER A 45 2.08 3.59 7.10
C SER A 45 1.40 4.92 7.40
N ASN A 46 0.33 4.91 8.20
CA ASN A 46 -0.38 6.13 8.61
C ASN A 46 0.53 7.07 9.43
N ARG A 47 1.40 6.54 10.30
CA ARG A 47 2.38 7.38 11.01
C ARG A 47 3.34 8.10 10.08
N VAL A 48 3.77 7.47 8.99
CA VAL A 48 4.58 8.14 7.96
C VAL A 48 3.80 9.28 7.30
N ILE A 49 2.50 9.09 7.06
CA ILE A 49 1.61 10.13 6.51
C ILE A 49 1.46 11.29 7.50
N GLN A 50 1.19 11.01 8.78
CA GLN A 50 1.09 12.04 9.82
C GLN A 50 2.39 12.84 9.94
N ASN A 51 3.53 12.15 9.91
CA ASN A 51 4.84 12.79 9.94
C ASN A 51 5.10 13.66 8.70
N HIS A 52 4.57 13.29 7.55
CA HIS A 52 4.65 14.13 6.34
C HIS A 52 3.90 15.47 6.51
N PHE A 53 2.78 15.48 7.25
CA PHE A 53 2.03 16.70 7.53
C PHE A 53 2.54 17.48 8.74
N ALA A 54 3.39 16.86 9.58
CA ALA A 54 4.04 17.54 10.68
C ALA A 54 5.06 18.56 10.18
N LYS A 55 5.06 19.76 10.77
CA LYS A 55 5.98 20.85 10.42
C LYS A 55 7.11 21.01 11.44
N SER A 56 6.80 20.94 12.74
CA SER A 56 7.78 21.01 13.82
C SER A 56 7.17 20.58 15.14
N GLY A 57 7.63 19.44 15.70
CA GLY A 57 7.22 18.95 17.02
C GLY A 57 5.73 18.61 17.21
N ASN A 58 4.89 18.81 16.19
CA ASN A 58 3.43 18.73 16.27
C ASN A 58 2.87 17.39 15.77
N LEU A 59 3.70 16.35 15.66
CA LEU A 59 3.26 15.02 15.23
C LEU A 59 2.18 14.45 16.15
N GLY A 60 2.35 14.62 17.47
CA GLY A 60 1.37 14.15 18.46
C GLY A 60 0.01 14.84 18.33
N GLU A 61 -0.01 16.14 18.03
CA GLU A 61 -1.25 16.89 17.81
C GLU A 61 -1.98 16.43 16.55
N ILE A 62 -1.24 16.22 15.45
CA ILE A 62 -1.81 15.71 14.20
C ILE A 62 -2.37 14.30 14.41
N ALA A 63 -1.63 13.43 15.08
CA ALA A 63 -2.05 12.06 15.38
C ALA A 63 -3.32 12.05 16.25
N ALA A 64 -3.36 12.84 17.33
CA ALA A 64 -4.53 12.94 18.19
C ALA A 64 -5.75 13.49 17.43
N LYS A 65 -5.55 14.49 16.56
CA LYS A 65 -6.65 15.04 15.74
C LYS A 65 -7.17 14.01 14.75
N GLU A 66 -6.29 13.26 14.08
CA GLU A 66 -6.70 12.18 13.18
C GLU A 66 -7.49 11.11 13.92
N GLU A 67 -7.04 10.69 15.10
CA GLU A 67 -7.72 9.68 15.92
C GLU A 67 -9.14 10.12 16.32
N VAL A 68 -9.33 11.37 16.74
CA VAL A 68 -10.65 11.92 17.07
C VAL A 68 -11.59 11.89 15.85
N TRP A 69 -11.09 12.30 14.68
CA TRP A 69 -11.89 12.26 13.45
C TRP A 69 -12.16 10.83 12.98
N GLU A 70 -11.22 9.91 13.18
CA GLU A 70 -11.41 8.49 12.88
C GLU A 70 -12.53 7.89 13.73
N VAL A 71 -12.51 8.09 15.05
CA VAL A 71 -13.57 7.62 15.94
C VAL A 71 -14.91 8.26 15.61
N GLY A 72 -14.93 9.57 15.36
CA GLY A 72 -16.14 10.29 14.95
C GLY A 72 -16.73 9.72 13.64
N ALA A 73 -15.90 9.48 12.64
CA ALA A 73 -16.32 8.90 11.37
C ALA A 73 -16.83 7.45 11.54
N GLN A 74 -16.23 6.66 12.42
CA GLN A 74 -16.72 5.31 12.75
C GLN A 74 -18.11 5.34 13.38
N LEU A 75 -18.37 6.25 14.31
CA LEU A 75 -19.68 6.40 14.95
C LEU A 75 -20.76 6.87 13.97
N VAL A 76 -20.44 7.84 13.11
CA VAL A 76 -21.34 8.30 12.05
C VAL A 76 -21.61 7.17 11.06
N GLY A 77 -20.58 6.46 10.63
CA GLY A 77 -20.68 5.32 9.72
C GLY A 77 -21.52 4.18 10.29
N LEU A 78 -21.35 3.87 11.59
CA LEU A 78 -22.17 2.88 12.28
C LEU A 78 -23.64 3.31 12.34
N SER A 79 -23.91 4.57 12.70
CA SER A 79 -25.27 5.13 12.73
C SER A 79 -25.96 4.99 11.36
N ILE A 80 -25.28 5.39 10.28
CA ILE A 80 -25.79 5.25 8.91
C ILE A 80 -25.97 3.77 8.55
N GLY A 81 -25.03 2.91 8.92
CA GLY A 81 -25.11 1.46 8.67
C GLY A 81 -26.33 0.81 9.32
N VAL A 82 -26.64 1.18 10.57
CA VAL A 82 -27.84 0.71 11.27
C VAL A 82 -29.11 1.17 10.56
N LEU A 83 -29.20 2.44 10.16
CA LEU A 83 -30.37 2.95 9.40
C LEU A 83 -30.57 2.24 8.07
N ILE A 84 -29.48 1.91 7.36
CA ILE A 84 -29.54 1.13 6.12
C ILE A 84 -30.06 -0.28 6.40
N LEU A 85 -29.56 -0.93 7.46
CA LEU A 85 -29.99 -2.29 7.81
C LEU A 85 -31.45 -2.35 8.30
N ASP A 86 -31.94 -1.28 8.93
CA ASP A 86 -33.33 -1.13 9.39
C ASP A 86 -34.32 -0.91 8.23
N THR A 87 -33.84 -0.65 7.01
CA THR A 87 -34.70 -0.44 5.85
C THR A 87 -35.35 -1.76 5.38
N PRO A 88 -36.69 -1.82 5.30
CA PRO A 88 -37.39 -3.03 4.86
C PRO A 88 -37.01 -3.37 3.41
N GLY A 89 -36.43 -4.56 3.22
CA GLY A 89 -35.93 -5.05 1.93
C GLY A 89 -34.47 -5.46 1.95
N ILE A 90 -33.62 -4.78 2.72
CA ILE A 90 -32.19 -5.14 2.84
C ILE A 90 -32.01 -6.35 3.76
N GLN A 91 -32.74 -6.39 4.87
CA GLN A 91 -32.75 -7.53 5.79
C GLN A 91 -33.44 -8.77 5.21
N SER A 92 -34.35 -8.59 4.24
CA SER A 92 -35.21 -9.67 3.72
C SER A 92 -34.45 -10.75 2.94
N SER A 93 -33.26 -10.44 2.42
CA SER A 93 -32.44 -11.40 1.69
C SER A 93 -30.96 -11.22 2.02
N TYR A 94 -30.31 -12.33 2.37
CA TYR A 94 -28.88 -12.36 2.63
C TYR A 94 -28.07 -11.93 1.40
N LEU A 95 -28.55 -12.21 0.18
CA LEU A 95 -27.92 -11.75 -1.05
C LEU A 95 -27.91 -10.22 -1.13
N THR A 96 -29.05 -9.57 -0.86
CA THR A 96 -29.16 -8.10 -0.86
C THR A 96 -28.22 -7.49 0.18
N LEU A 97 -28.17 -8.07 1.38
CA LEU A 97 -27.24 -7.63 2.42
C LEU A 97 -25.77 -7.72 1.98
N THR A 98 -25.35 -8.86 1.41
CA THR A 98 -23.96 -9.04 0.95
C THR A 98 -23.61 -8.12 -0.22
N LEU A 99 -24.54 -7.86 -1.14
CA LEU A 99 -24.34 -6.91 -2.24
C LEU A 99 -24.24 -5.47 -1.74
N THR A 100 -25.10 -5.06 -0.81
CA THR A 100 -25.02 -3.73 -0.17
C THR A 100 -23.68 -3.58 0.57
N TRP A 101 -23.26 -4.58 1.35
CA TRP A 101 -21.95 -4.58 2.00
C TRP A 101 -20.81 -4.48 0.99
N LEU A 102 -20.85 -5.26 -0.09
CA LEU A 102 -19.83 -5.25 -1.13
C LEU A 102 -19.74 -3.88 -1.80
N GLY A 103 -20.87 -3.25 -2.12
CA GLY A 103 -20.92 -1.91 -2.68
C GLY A 103 -20.28 -0.86 -1.77
N VAL A 104 -20.65 -0.84 -0.49
CA VAL A 104 -20.05 0.05 0.52
C VAL A 104 -18.54 -0.23 0.66
N ARG A 105 -18.13 -1.50 0.62
CA ARG A 105 -16.73 -1.88 0.75
C ARG A 105 -15.88 -1.45 -0.44
N LEU A 106 -16.39 -1.64 -1.66
CA LEU A 106 -15.74 -1.16 -2.88
C LEU A 106 -15.62 0.36 -2.89
N LEU A 107 -16.67 1.07 -2.47
CA LEU A 107 -16.65 2.52 -2.33
C LEU A 107 -15.58 2.99 -1.32
N HIS A 108 -15.46 2.33 -0.17
CA HIS A 108 -14.41 2.61 0.81
C HIS A 108 -13.00 2.40 0.22
N LEU A 109 -12.77 1.29 -0.49
CA LEU A 109 -11.48 1.02 -1.15
C LEU A 109 -11.17 2.07 -2.22
N TRP A 110 -12.19 2.49 -2.99
CA TRP A 110 -12.06 3.54 -3.98
C TRP A 110 -11.66 4.87 -3.36
N PHE A 111 -12.34 5.33 -2.30
CA PHE A 111 -11.96 6.56 -1.61
C PHE A 111 -10.57 6.49 -1.00
N ARG A 112 -10.21 5.33 -0.43
CA ARG A 112 -8.83 5.12 0.04
C ARG A 112 -7.83 5.23 -1.12
N TYR A 113 -8.21 4.84 -2.34
CA TYR A 113 -7.33 4.89 -3.50
C TYR A 113 -7.13 6.32 -3.97
N GLN A 114 -8.21 7.06 -4.11
CA GLN A 114 -8.15 8.48 -4.43
C GLN A 114 -7.32 9.26 -3.39
N SER A 115 -7.51 8.96 -2.09
CA SER A 115 -6.72 9.57 -1.02
C SER A 115 -5.22 9.30 -1.15
N LEU A 116 -4.81 8.09 -1.53
CA LEU A 116 -3.39 7.76 -1.67
C LEU A 116 -2.77 8.30 -2.95
N VAL A 117 -3.50 8.38 -4.07
CA VAL A 117 -3.00 8.92 -5.34
C VAL A 117 -2.65 10.41 -5.22
N VAL A 118 -3.44 11.16 -4.45
CA VAL A 118 -3.25 12.60 -4.25
C VAL A 118 -2.06 12.91 -3.32
N LEU A 119 -1.62 11.96 -2.49
CA LEU A 119 -0.52 12.17 -1.54
C LEU A 119 0.84 12.25 -2.24
N LYS A 120 1.45 13.45 -2.20
CA LYS A 120 2.78 13.71 -2.77
C LYS A 120 3.85 13.77 -1.68
N PHE A 121 4.43 12.63 -1.34
CA PHE A 121 5.56 12.59 -0.40
C PHE A 121 6.81 13.26 -0.97
N ARG A 122 7.51 14.02 -0.10
CA ARG A 122 8.84 14.56 -0.37
C ARG A 122 9.96 13.53 -0.13
N THR A 123 9.64 12.44 0.57
CA THR A 123 10.55 11.31 0.82
C THR A 123 10.48 10.31 -0.32
N VAL A 124 11.62 9.71 -0.64
CA VAL A 124 11.73 8.70 -1.70
C VAL A 124 11.31 7.33 -1.14
N ASN A 125 10.18 6.80 -1.60
CA ASN A 125 9.77 5.40 -1.38
C ASN A 125 10.60 4.45 -2.28
N LEU A 126 10.68 3.15 -1.98
CA LEU A 126 11.40 2.18 -2.83
C LEU A 126 10.94 2.22 -4.30
N LYS A 127 9.63 2.27 -4.55
CA LYS A 127 9.07 2.40 -5.91
C LYS A 127 9.62 3.61 -6.66
N ARG A 128 9.65 4.75 -5.98
CA ARG A 128 10.16 6.02 -6.54
C ARG A 128 11.67 5.98 -6.71
N ALA A 129 12.40 5.34 -5.79
CA ALA A 129 13.83 5.11 -5.92
C ALA A 129 14.12 4.27 -7.18
N ARG A 130 13.34 3.21 -7.43
CA ARG A 130 13.48 2.39 -8.65
C ARG A 130 13.26 3.22 -9.92
N ILE A 131 12.20 4.03 -9.97
CA ILE A 131 11.92 4.91 -11.12
C ILE A 131 13.10 5.88 -11.34
N LEU A 132 13.60 6.48 -10.27
CA LEU A 132 14.70 7.44 -10.31
C LEU A 132 16.02 6.80 -10.77
N VAL A 133 16.37 5.63 -10.23
CA VAL A 133 17.56 4.85 -10.65
C VAL A 133 17.42 4.40 -12.10
N ARG A 134 16.26 3.88 -12.50
CA ARG A 134 16.01 3.45 -13.89
C ARG A 134 16.15 4.60 -14.87
N SER A 135 15.57 5.77 -14.55
CA SER A 135 15.69 6.96 -15.40
C SER A 135 17.13 7.48 -15.46
N HIS A 136 17.86 7.43 -14.35
CA HIS A 136 19.24 7.86 -14.31
C HIS A 136 20.16 6.94 -15.12
N VAL A 137 19.97 5.63 -15.03
CA VAL A 137 20.78 4.64 -15.77
C VAL A 137 20.45 4.64 -17.27
N ALA A 138 19.17 4.76 -17.63
CA ALA A 138 18.76 4.68 -19.03
C ALA A 138 18.91 6.00 -19.79
N ASN A 139 18.60 7.13 -19.16
CA ASN A 139 18.46 8.42 -19.82
C ASN A 139 19.41 9.50 -19.28
N HIS A 140 20.21 9.19 -18.25
CA HIS A 140 21.02 10.17 -17.51
C HIS A 140 20.24 11.35 -16.93
N THR A 141 18.91 11.21 -16.76
CA THR A 141 18.02 12.24 -16.21
C THR A 141 17.49 11.83 -14.85
N VAL A 142 17.35 12.82 -13.95
CA VAL A 142 16.77 12.64 -12.62
C VAL A 142 15.38 13.28 -12.59
N PRO A 143 14.29 12.50 -12.66
CA PRO A 143 12.94 13.04 -12.65
C PRO A 143 12.61 13.65 -11.29
N GLY A 144 11.82 14.73 -11.30
CA GLY A 144 11.30 15.33 -10.06
C GLY A 144 10.31 14.42 -9.33
N TYR A 145 10.06 14.71 -8.05
CA TYR A 145 9.15 13.91 -7.21
C TYR A 145 7.71 13.86 -7.74
N VAL A 146 7.26 14.88 -8.49
CA VAL A 146 5.92 14.92 -9.10
C VAL A 146 5.80 13.91 -10.24
N ALA A 147 6.78 13.88 -11.15
CA ALA A 147 6.82 12.91 -12.25
C ALA A 147 6.92 11.47 -11.71
N CYS A 148 7.74 11.25 -10.67
CA CYS A 148 7.84 9.94 -10.03
C CYS A 148 6.52 9.51 -9.36
N ASN A 149 5.72 10.45 -8.85
CA ASN A 149 4.43 10.18 -8.23
C ASN A 149 3.36 9.82 -9.28
N GLU A 150 3.42 10.42 -10.47
CA GLU A 150 2.50 10.12 -11.58
C GLU A 150 2.79 8.75 -12.21
N GLU A 151 4.07 8.35 -12.26
CA GLU A 151 4.47 7.04 -12.77
C GLU A 151 4.30 5.91 -11.72
N GLU A 152 4.18 6.25 -10.42
CA GLU A 152 4.06 5.26 -9.35
C GLU A 152 2.70 4.54 -9.38
N ASN A 153 2.73 3.22 -9.63
CA ASN A 153 1.55 2.37 -9.43
C ASN A 153 1.46 1.90 -7.97
N ILE A 154 0.39 2.30 -7.28
CA ILE A 154 0.16 1.97 -5.86
C ILE A 154 -0.20 0.49 -5.67
N LEU A 155 -0.90 -0.12 -6.63
CA LEU A 155 -1.47 -1.46 -6.55
C LEU A 155 -0.50 -2.57 -6.94
N THR A 156 0.59 -2.25 -7.64
CA THR A 156 1.60 -3.26 -7.97
C THR A 156 2.38 -3.67 -6.73
N TRP A 157 2.48 -4.97 -6.51
CA TRP A 157 3.34 -5.50 -5.46
C TRP A 157 4.79 -5.23 -5.84
N GLU A 158 5.56 -4.72 -4.89
CA GLU A 158 6.96 -4.49 -5.12
C GLU A 158 7.70 -5.82 -4.97
N ARG A 159 8.21 -6.34 -6.09
CA ARG A 159 9.19 -7.43 -6.03
C ARG A 159 10.46 -6.80 -5.49
N PHE A 160 11.05 -7.40 -4.46
CA PHE A 160 12.36 -7.03 -3.94
C PHE A 160 13.37 -7.97 -4.61
N LEU A 161 14.33 -7.49 -5.41
CA LEU A 161 15.62 -8.19 -5.54
C LEU A 161 16.65 -7.35 -4.81
N GLN A 162 17.46 -8.06 -4.03
CA GLN A 162 18.74 -7.55 -3.60
C GLN A 162 19.67 -7.59 -4.82
N PRO A 163 20.12 -6.44 -5.36
CA PRO A 163 21.15 -6.47 -6.38
C PRO A 163 22.43 -7.05 -5.77
N ARG A 164 23.00 -8.09 -6.38
CA ARG A 164 24.36 -8.53 -6.06
C ARG A 164 25.32 -7.51 -6.64
N ILE A 165 25.70 -6.53 -5.83
CA ILE A 165 26.73 -5.56 -6.18
C ILE A 165 28.08 -6.25 -5.98
N SER A 166 28.72 -6.65 -7.09
CA SER A 166 30.09 -7.15 -7.06
C SER A 166 31.03 -5.95 -7.18
N PHE A 167 31.66 -5.54 -6.09
CA PHE A 167 32.73 -4.56 -6.11
C PHE A 167 34.03 -5.24 -6.50
N GLY A 168 34.55 -4.94 -7.70
CA GLY A 168 35.86 -5.39 -8.13
C GLY A 168 35.98 -5.56 -9.64
N VAL A 169 37.20 -5.41 -10.13
CA VAL A 169 37.60 -5.75 -11.50
C VAL A 169 38.67 -6.83 -11.39
N PRO A 170 38.64 -7.92 -12.18
CA PRO A 170 39.71 -8.92 -12.19
C PRO A 170 41.07 -8.26 -12.44
N MET A 171 42.10 -8.66 -11.71
CA MET A 171 43.44 -8.06 -11.78
C MET A 171 44.03 -8.11 -13.20
N GLU A 172 43.65 -9.11 -13.99
CA GLU A 172 43.97 -9.27 -15.42
C GLU A 172 43.49 -8.07 -16.27
N ARG A 173 42.31 -7.51 -15.96
CA ARG A 173 41.76 -6.31 -16.61
C ARG A 173 42.42 -5.02 -16.13
N MET A 174 43.01 -5.02 -14.94
CA MET A 174 43.74 -3.88 -14.37
C MET A 174 45.17 -3.80 -14.93
N LEU A 175 45.73 -4.93 -15.37
CA LEU A 175 47.09 -5.06 -15.91
C LEU A 175 47.16 -4.94 -17.44
N GLY A 176 46.05 -5.11 -18.15
CA GLY A 176 45.94 -4.84 -19.59
C GLY A 176 45.72 -3.35 -19.85
N GLY A 177 46.75 -2.65 -20.31
CA GLY A 177 46.75 -1.21 -20.54
C GLY A 177 45.68 -0.73 -21.54
N GLU A 178 45.08 0.40 -21.17
CA GLU A 178 44.33 1.38 -21.98
C GLU A 178 43.46 0.85 -23.14
N GLU A 179 42.16 0.72 -22.85
CA GLU A 179 41.16 1.48 -23.63
C GLU A 179 40.25 2.24 -22.66
N SER A 180 40.42 3.56 -22.62
CA SER A 180 39.49 4.46 -21.96
C SER A 180 38.20 4.53 -22.76
N THR A 181 37.09 4.04 -22.21
CA THR A 181 35.84 4.80 -22.06
C THR A 181 34.81 3.92 -21.38
N HIS A 182 33.97 4.56 -20.57
CA HIS A 182 32.92 3.94 -19.76
C HIS A 182 33.42 3.12 -18.56
N MET A 183 33.23 3.69 -17.37
CA MET A 183 32.76 2.90 -16.24
C MET A 183 31.53 2.13 -16.70
N ASP A 184 31.73 0.89 -17.16
CA ASP A 184 30.68 -0.06 -17.47
C ASP A 184 30.03 -0.48 -16.16
N MET A 185 29.21 0.41 -15.62
CA MET A 185 28.02 0.08 -14.84
C MET A 185 26.95 -0.59 -15.75
N VAL A 186 27.38 -1.33 -16.78
CA VAL A 186 26.59 -1.77 -17.95
C VAL A 186 26.67 -3.29 -18.16
N CYS A 187 27.69 -4.00 -17.66
CA CYS A 187 27.84 -5.44 -17.94
C CYS A 187 26.99 -6.39 -17.07
N VAL A 188 25.90 -5.91 -16.45
CA VAL A 188 24.86 -6.77 -15.83
C VAL A 188 23.48 -6.57 -16.45
N PHE A 189 23.24 -5.49 -17.20
CA PHE A 189 21.94 -5.24 -17.84
C PHE A 189 21.82 -5.72 -19.28
N SER A 190 22.93 -6.10 -19.92
CA SER A 190 22.97 -6.23 -21.38
C SER A 190 22.43 -7.55 -21.96
N LYS A 191 22.25 -8.63 -21.18
CA LYS A 191 22.10 -9.97 -21.81
C LYS A 191 20.81 -10.73 -21.65
N ASN A 192 19.82 -10.32 -20.86
CA ASN A 192 18.53 -10.99 -20.89
C ASN A 192 17.35 -10.07 -20.55
N ASN A 193 16.35 -10.15 -21.43
CA ASN A 193 15.06 -9.51 -21.34
C ASN A 193 14.41 -9.66 -19.95
N TYR A 194 13.96 -8.51 -19.44
CA TYR A 194 13.11 -8.30 -18.27
C TYR A 194 13.71 -8.60 -16.89
N PHE A 195 13.09 -7.90 -15.93
CA PHE A 195 13.24 -8.03 -14.48
C PHE A 195 14.36 -7.20 -13.85
N MET A 196 14.14 -5.88 -13.84
CA MET A 196 14.52 -5.07 -12.69
C MET A 196 13.54 -5.30 -11.54
N VAL A 197 14.07 -5.17 -10.34
CA VAL A 197 13.52 -5.76 -9.14
C VAL A 197 13.67 -4.81 -7.97
#